data_AF-A0A7V5E8L3-F1
#
_entry.id   AF-A0A7V5E8L3-F1
#
_cell.length_a   1.000
_cell.length_b   1.000
_cell.length_c   1.000
_cell.angle_alpha   90.00
_cell.angle_beta   90.00
_cell.angle_gamma   90.00
#
_symmetry.space_group_name_H-M   'P 1'
#
loop_
_entity.id
_entity.type
_entity.pdbx_description
1 polymer ?
#
loop_
_entity_poly.entity_id
_entity_poly.type
_entity_poly.pdbx_seq_one_letter_code
_entity_poly.pdbx_strand_id
1 'polypeptide(L)' 'DGEEVDAKSLLSILTLACPQGTKVKVKAYGEDAQEALEALEKLFEDKFGEA' A
#
# COMPACT_ATOMS: atom_id res chain seq x y z
N ASP A 1 17.38 4.95 1.56
CA ASP A 1 16.26 5.73 1.05
C ASP A 1 15.53 4.97 -0.02
N GLY A 2 14.27 4.62 0.22
CA GLY A 2 13.38 4.11 -0.81
C GLY A 2 12.56 5.25 -1.41
N GLU A 3 11.95 5.02 -2.57
CA GLU A 3 11.01 5.96 -3.18
C GLU A 3 9.70 6.01 -2.37
N GLU A 4 9.20 7.23 -2.11
CA GLU A 4 7.91 7.49 -1.50
C GLU A 4 6.98 8.06 -2.57
N VAL A 5 5.77 7.50 -2.69
CA VAL A 5 4.77 7.86 -3.69
C VAL A 5 3.41 8.03 -3.06
N ASP A 6 2.50 8.70 -3.76
CA ASP A 6 1.11 8.80 -3.35
C ASP A 6 0.35 7.48 -3.62
N ALA A 7 -0.05 6.81 -2.55
CA ALA A 7 -0.82 5.56 -2.59
C ALA A 7 -2.29 5.74 -3.01
N LYS A 8 -2.77 6.98 -3.23
CA LYS A 8 -4.11 7.25 -3.79
C LYS A 8 -4.09 7.34 -5.32
N SER A 9 -2.91 7.48 -5.91
CA SER A 9 -2.71 7.57 -7.35
C SER A 9 -2.27 6.22 -7.91
N LEU A 10 -3.13 5.58 -8.71
CA LEU A 10 -2.81 4.32 -9.38
C LEU A 10 -1.52 4.44 -10.21
N LEU A 11 -1.35 5.54 -10.95
CA LEU A 11 -0.16 5.77 -11.76
C LEU A 11 1.10 5.81 -10.91
N SER A 12 1.04 6.47 -9.75
CA SER A 12 2.17 6.59 -8.83
C SER A 12 2.56 5.24 -8.21
N ILE A 13 1.58 4.38 -7.92
CA ILE A 13 1.83 3.01 -7.48
C ILE A 13 2.50 2.19 -8.59
N LEU A 14 2.01 2.30 -9.84
CA LEU A 14 2.60 1.59 -10.97
C LEU A 14 4.05 2.03 -11.24
N THR A 15 4.35 3.32 -11.06
CA THR A 15 5.72 3.83 -11.22
C THR A 15 6.67 3.38 -10.12
N LEU A 16 6.17 3.16 -8.90
CA LEU A 16 6.99 2.64 -7.79
C LEU A 16 7.52 1.23 -8.05
N ALA A 17 6.87 0.48 -8.95
CA ALA A 17 7.30 -0.85 -9.40
C ALA A 17 7.71 -1.77 -8.23
N CYS A 18 6.72 -2.24 -7.47
CA CYS A 18 6.94 -3.16 -6.33
C CYS A 18 6.64 -4.62 -6.72
N PRO A 19 7.63 -5.41 -7.18
CA PRO A 19 7.42 -6.82 -7.45
C PRO A 19 7.11 -7.61 -6.17
N GLN A 20 6.52 -8.81 -6.34
CA GLN A 20 6.24 -9.72 -5.21
C GLN A 20 7.50 -9.94 -4.36
N GLY A 21 7.33 -9.91 -3.04
CA GLY A 21 8.42 -10.09 -2.07
C GLY A 21 9.12 -8.78 -1.68
N THR A 22 8.79 -7.67 -2.35
CA THR A 22 9.22 -6.33 -1.94
C THR A 22 8.58 -5.96 -0.60
N LYS A 23 9.39 -5.41 0.32
CA LYS A 23 8.88 -4.82 1.57
C LYS A 23 8.50 -3.37 1.32
N VAL A 24 7.26 -3.02 1.61
CA VAL A 24 6.74 -1.65 1.48
C VAL A 24 6.43 -1.10 2.87
N LYS A 25 6.63 0.21 3.06
CA LYS A 25 6.20 0.93 4.26
C LYS A 25 5.06 1.88 3.87
N VAL A 26 3.92 1.74 4.53
CA VAL A 26 2.75 2.61 4.34
C VAL A 26 2.68 3.60 5.50
N LYS A 27 2.35 4.86 5.19
CA LYS A 27 2.05 5.90 6.18
C LYS A 27 0.72 6.53 5.80
N ALA A 28 -0.18 6.68 6.77
CA ALA A 28 -1.46 7.35 6.59
C ALA A 28 -1.58 8.49 7.60
N TYR A 29 -2.30 9.55 7.21
CA TYR A 29 -2.55 10.74 8.03
C TYR A 29 -3.99 11.19 7.82
N GLY A 30 -4.68 11.54 8.90
CA GLY A 30 -6.10 11.87 8.88
C GLY A 30 -6.85 11.19 10.01
N GLU A 31 -8.14 11.50 10.14
CA GLU A 31 -9.02 10.92 11.15
C GLU A 31 -9.27 9.42 10.89
N ASP A 32 -9.23 9.00 9.63
CA ASP A 32 -9.41 7.65 9.13
C ASP A 32 -8.09 6.87 8.96
N ALA A 33 -6.95 7.43 9.40
CA ALA A 33 -5.63 6.86 9.13
C ALA A 33 -5.47 5.43 9.67
N GLN A 34 -6.00 5.16 10.87
CA GLN A 34 -5.93 3.83 11.48
C GLN A 34 -6.77 2.81 10.69
N GLU A 35 -8.02 3.15 10.37
CA GLU A 35 -8.91 2.30 9.60
C GLU A 35 -8.37 2.00 8.21
N ALA A 36 -7.76 3.01 7.56
CA ALA A 36 -7.12 2.86 6.26
C ALA A 36 -5.93 1.88 6.31
N LEU A 37 -5.11 1.95 7.36
CA LEU A 37 -3.98 1.03 7.53
C LEU A 37 -4.44 -0.41 7.78
N GLU A 38 -5.47 -0.61 8.61
CA GLU A 38 -6.05 -1.93 8.90
C GLU A 38 -6.67 -2.55 7.64
N ALA A 39 -7.42 -1.76 6.86
CA ALA A 39 -8.00 -2.22 5.60
C ALA A 39 -6.93 -2.60 4.57
N LEU A 40 -5.84 -1.83 4.49
CA LEU A 40 -4.70 -2.14 3.62
C LEU A 40 -3.99 -3.41 4.07
N GLU A 41 -3.71 -3.57 5.36
CA GLU A 41 -3.09 -4.78 5.91
C GLU A 41 -3.89 -6.02 5.52
N LYS A 42 -5.20 -6.01 5.77
CA LYS A 42 -6.09 -7.11 5.41
C LYS A 42 -6.07 -7.39 3.90
N LEU A 43 -6.06 -6.36 3.05
CA LEU A 43 -6.00 -6.54 1.59
C LEU A 43 -4.73 -7.30 1.15
N PHE A 44 -3.59 -7.01 1.78
CA PHE A 44 -2.34 -7.72 1.50
C PHE A 44 -2.34 -9.15 2.07
N GLU A 45 -2.89 -9.36 3.27
CA GLU A 45 -3.05 -10.70 3.88
C GLU A 45 -3.95 -11.60 3.03
N ASP A 46 -5.05 -11.04 2.52
CA ASP A 46 -5.99 -11.71 1.63
C ASP A 46 -5.44 -11.86 0.19
N LYS A 47 -4.17 -11.47 -0.06
CA LYS A 47 -3.49 -11.50 -1.37
C LYS A 47 -4.35 -10.89 -2.49
N PHE A 48 -4.99 -9.76 -2.22
CA PHE A 48 -5.90 -9.10 -3.17
C PHE A 48 -7.06 -9.97 -3.66
N GLY A 49 -7.41 -11.04 -2.93
CA GLY A 49 -8.45 -12.00 -3.30
C GLY A 49 -8.03 -13.03 -4.35
N GLU A 50 -6.72 -13.16 -4.61
CA GLU A 50 -6.16 -14.10 -5.58
C GLU A 50 -5.82 -15.46 -4.91
N ALA A 51 -6.03 -16.57 -5.64
CA ALA A 51 -5.85 -17.95 -5.18
C ALA A 51 -4.48 -18.54 -5.56
#